data_AF-A0A1Y3NCH9-F1
#
_entry.id   AF-A0A1Y3NCH9-F1
#
_cell.length_a   1.000
_cell.length_b   1.000
_cell.length_c   1.000
_cell.angle_alpha   90.00
_cell.angle_beta   90.00
_cell.angle_gamma   90.00
#
_symmetry.space_group_name_H-M   'P 1'
#
loop_
_entity.id
_entity.type
_entity.pdbx_description
1 polymer ?
#
loop_
_entity_poly.entity_id
_entity_poly.type
_entity_poly.pdbx_seq_one_letter_code
_entity_poly.pdbx_strand_id
1 'polypeptide(L)'
;MLLIIYFLVSFVIIINALEISVQDEKQLRDGLMIGSEKDLVLKIEKGIIEISKELEIQHNYKSLSIRGIEVVNDNVEKKYIQFRNFEYHAAVKEGSTKNNCIELYGEVEIIGSEFYSSPSSCIDGIINYHGNNVNSIVISTSYFDGAYYDNCLSIQGSEFTSIEFSIFERGASYENHDGGGAIRIKKSNVNISDCQFKDNFSLKKGGALSIYDTSFSANNINFVNSTALEKGSLIYMHSSEFHSAYISNINCKDSGNINNINDKDLRGLIASVEGYSTLIIDNLYGENLYGGSKSGAFTLNQQSVIEVR
;
A
#
# COMPACT_ATOMS: atom_id res chain seq x y z
N MET A 1 -2.37 -37.05 49.47
CA MET A 1 -1.34 -36.38 48.65
C MET A 1 -1.71 -36.59 47.19
N LEU A 2 -2.47 -35.65 46.61
CA LEU A 2 -2.97 -35.75 45.23
C LEU A 2 -1.85 -35.33 44.26
N LEU A 3 -1.49 -36.23 43.36
CA LEU A 3 -0.53 -35.97 42.29
C LEU A 3 -1.28 -35.31 41.11
N ILE A 4 -1.17 -33.98 40.97
CA ILE A 4 -1.71 -33.25 39.83
C ILE A 4 -0.69 -33.34 38.70
N ILE A 5 -0.96 -34.19 37.71
CA ILE A 5 -0.18 -34.29 36.47
C ILE A 5 -0.60 -33.11 35.58
N TYR A 6 0.27 -32.11 35.47
CA TYR A 6 0.12 -31.05 34.47
C TYR A 6 0.39 -31.64 33.08
N PHE A 7 -0.68 -31.80 32.29
CA PHE A 7 -0.57 -32.10 30.87
C PHE A 7 -0.15 -30.81 30.16
N LEU A 8 1.14 -30.68 29.89
CA LEU A 8 1.70 -29.64 29.02
C LEU A 8 1.27 -29.97 27.59
N VAL A 9 0.09 -29.51 27.18
CA VAL A 9 -0.32 -29.48 25.78
C VAL A 9 0.48 -28.38 25.11
N SER A 10 1.70 -28.70 24.70
CA SER A 10 2.44 -27.88 23.75
C SER A 10 1.67 -27.94 22.43
N PHE A 11 0.91 -26.89 22.13
CA PHE A 11 0.43 -26.62 20.78
C PHE A 11 1.66 -26.50 19.88
N VAL A 12 2.00 -27.58 19.19
CA VAL A 12 2.92 -27.52 18.05
C VAL A 12 2.16 -26.77 16.97
N ILE A 13 2.35 -25.45 16.94
CA ILE A 13 2.01 -24.66 15.76
C ILE A 13 2.90 -25.22 14.67
N ILE A 14 2.33 -26.00 13.75
CA ILE A 14 3.02 -26.41 12.54
C ILE A 14 3.21 -25.12 11.74
N ILE A 15 4.38 -24.50 11.88
CA ILE A 15 4.76 -23.33 11.11
C ILE A 15 4.93 -23.83 9.67
N ASN A 16 3.91 -23.60 8.84
CA ASN A 16 3.88 -24.00 7.43
C ASN A 16 4.70 -23.06 6.53
N ALA A 17 5.77 -22.46 7.06
CA ALA A 17 6.64 -21.55 6.33
C ALA A 17 8.05 -22.13 6.16
N LEU A 18 8.62 -21.95 4.97
CA LEU A 18 10.05 -22.08 4.72
C LEU A 18 10.72 -20.78 5.18
N GLU A 19 11.49 -20.85 6.25
CA GLU A 19 12.26 -19.70 6.74
C GLU A 19 13.70 -19.80 6.27
N ILE A 20 14.23 -18.70 5.74
CA ILE A 20 15.62 -18.59 5.28
C ILE A 20 16.24 -17.37 5.93
N SER A 21 17.34 -17.60 6.64
CA SER A 21 18.20 -16.53 7.14
C SER A 21 19.02 -15.95 5.99
N VAL A 22 18.99 -14.63 5.87
CA VAL A 22 19.64 -13.89 4.80
C VAL A 22 20.60 -12.86 5.39
N GLN A 23 21.86 -12.93 4.97
CA GLN A 23 22.95 -12.04 5.38
C GLN A 23 23.50 -11.21 4.22
N ASP A 24 23.21 -11.59 2.98
CA ASP A 24 23.65 -10.91 1.76
C ASP A 24 22.65 -11.11 0.61
N GLU A 25 22.84 -10.36 -0.49
CA GLU A 25 21.99 -10.43 -1.69
C GLU A 25 22.01 -11.83 -2.33
N LYS A 26 23.14 -12.55 -2.26
CA LYS A 26 23.26 -13.89 -2.86
C LYS A 26 22.34 -14.87 -2.12
N GLN A 27 22.35 -14.84 -0.79
CA GLN A 27 21.46 -15.67 0.03
C GLN A 27 19.99 -15.30 -0.18
N LEU A 28 19.69 -14.01 -0.39
CA LEU A 28 18.34 -13.56 -0.73
C LEU A 28 17.87 -14.23 -2.04
N ARG A 29 18.69 -14.12 -3.09
CA ARG A 29 18.43 -14.72 -4.40
C ARG A 29 18.32 -16.23 -4.31
N ASP A 30 19.28 -16.88 -3.68
CA ASP A 30 19.27 -18.34 -3.50
C ASP A 30 17.97 -18.76 -2.79
N GLY A 31 17.55 -18.01 -1.76
CA GLY A 31 16.31 -18.27 -1.04
C GLY A 31 15.04 -18.14 -1.88
N LEU A 32 15.01 -17.16 -2.77
CA LEU A 32 13.94 -16.93 -3.73
C LEU A 32 13.89 -17.94 -4.87
N MET A 33 14.97 -18.72 -5.07
CA MET A 33 15.06 -19.79 -6.06
C MET A 33 14.76 -21.19 -5.51
N ILE A 34 14.57 -21.35 -4.19
CA ILE A 34 14.41 -22.68 -3.57
C ILE A 34 13.15 -23.41 -4.07
N GLY A 35 12.12 -22.68 -4.52
CA GLY A 35 10.88 -23.26 -5.02
C GLY A 35 10.11 -24.01 -3.94
N SER A 36 9.03 -23.44 -3.42
CA SER A 36 8.20 -24.11 -2.40
C SER A 36 6.74 -23.74 -2.55
N GLU A 37 5.82 -24.67 -2.23
CA GLU A 37 4.39 -24.39 -2.08
C GLU A 37 4.05 -23.78 -0.70
N LYS A 38 5.06 -23.62 0.16
CA LYS A 38 4.92 -23.02 1.50
C LYS A 38 5.06 -21.50 1.45
N ASP A 39 4.69 -20.85 2.55
CA ASP A 39 5.02 -19.44 2.79
C ASP A 39 6.55 -19.29 2.85
N LEU A 40 7.15 -18.35 2.13
CA LEU A 40 8.58 -18.05 2.21
C LEU A 40 8.80 -16.83 3.09
N VAL A 41 9.60 -17.01 4.14
CA VAL A 41 9.99 -15.92 5.04
C VAL A 41 11.50 -15.75 4.96
N LEU A 42 11.93 -14.63 4.40
CA LEU A 42 13.33 -14.23 4.35
C LEU A 42 13.62 -13.36 5.58
N LYS A 43 14.39 -13.88 6.53
CA LYS A 43 14.78 -13.20 7.77
C LYS A 43 16.13 -12.54 7.56
N ILE A 44 16.18 -11.22 7.60
CA ILE A 44 17.44 -10.49 7.53
C ILE A 44 18.15 -10.67 8.88
N GLU A 45 19.30 -11.33 8.92
CA GLU A 45 19.98 -11.61 10.18
C GLU A 45 20.86 -10.45 10.63
N LYS A 46 21.57 -9.78 9.72
CA LYS A 46 22.50 -8.69 10.07
C LYS A 46 22.59 -7.63 8.97
N GLY A 47 22.67 -6.37 9.40
CA GLY A 47 23.07 -5.25 8.56
C GLY A 47 22.00 -4.75 7.59
N ILE A 48 22.48 -4.23 6.46
CA ILE A 48 21.68 -3.71 5.34
C ILE A 48 21.80 -4.75 4.22
N ILE A 49 20.67 -5.15 3.64
CA ILE A 49 20.65 -5.89 2.38
C ILE A 49 20.24 -4.93 1.28
N GLU A 50 21.17 -4.67 0.38
CA GLU A 50 20.94 -3.94 -0.85
C GLU A 50 20.54 -4.93 -1.94
N ILE A 51 19.40 -4.68 -2.58
CA ILE A 51 18.90 -5.46 -3.71
C ILE A 51 19.04 -4.58 -4.94
N SER A 52 20.10 -4.83 -5.73
CA SER A 52 20.60 -3.91 -6.76
C SER A 52 20.35 -4.36 -8.20
N LYS A 53 19.80 -5.57 -8.40
CA LYS A 53 19.50 -6.10 -9.74
C LYS A 53 18.11 -6.70 -9.78
N GLU A 54 17.58 -6.80 -10.99
CA GLU A 54 16.31 -7.47 -11.32
C GLU A 54 16.17 -8.81 -10.57
N LEU A 55 14.96 -9.05 -10.07
CA LEU A 55 14.64 -10.27 -9.36
C LEU A 55 13.29 -10.78 -9.84
N GLU A 56 13.35 -11.86 -10.60
CA GLU A 56 12.16 -12.58 -11.05
C GLU A 56 11.82 -13.66 -10.03
N ILE A 57 10.62 -13.57 -9.44
CA ILE A 57 10.13 -14.59 -8.50
C ILE A 57 9.37 -15.63 -9.30
N GLN A 58 10.09 -16.60 -9.87
CA GLN A 58 9.52 -17.62 -10.76
C GLN A 58 8.77 -18.76 -10.03
N HIS A 59 8.73 -18.75 -8.70
CA HIS A 59 8.31 -19.90 -7.89
C HIS A 59 6.98 -19.70 -7.13
N ASN A 60 6.27 -20.81 -6.92
CA ASN A 60 4.91 -20.91 -6.36
C ASN A 60 4.84 -20.77 -4.83
N TYR A 61 5.54 -19.80 -4.24
CA TYR A 61 5.39 -19.54 -2.81
C TYR A 61 3.96 -19.16 -2.49
N LYS A 62 3.42 -19.58 -1.34
CA LYS A 62 2.08 -19.16 -0.91
C LYS A 62 2.04 -17.68 -0.50
N SER A 63 3.14 -17.17 0.05
CA SER A 63 3.38 -15.74 0.31
C SER A 63 4.89 -15.49 0.35
N LEU A 64 5.31 -14.25 0.06
CA LEU A 64 6.67 -13.79 0.28
C LEU A 64 6.67 -12.74 1.39
N SER A 65 7.40 -13.01 2.46
CA SER A 65 7.63 -12.07 3.54
C SER A 65 9.12 -11.80 3.66
N ILE A 66 9.51 -10.52 3.59
CA ILE A 66 10.86 -10.06 3.87
C ILE A 66 10.83 -9.35 5.21
N ARG A 67 11.55 -9.90 6.20
CA ARG A 67 11.51 -9.44 7.59
C ARG A 67 12.85 -8.86 8.00
N GLY A 68 12.88 -7.54 8.15
CA GLY A 68 13.95 -6.76 8.76
C GLY A 68 13.71 -6.46 10.24
N ILE A 69 12.97 -7.30 10.97
CA ILE A 69 12.70 -7.10 12.40
C ILE A 69 13.13 -8.34 13.16
N GLU A 70 13.92 -8.14 14.21
CA GLU A 70 14.14 -9.15 15.26
C GLU A 70 13.81 -8.53 16.62
N VAL A 71 12.92 -9.19 17.38
CA VAL A 71 12.63 -8.83 18.77
C VAL A 71 13.54 -9.67 19.64
N VAL A 72 14.57 -9.04 20.23
CA VAL A 72 15.50 -9.70 21.14
C VAL A 72 15.37 -9.05 22.52
N ASN A 73 14.85 -9.80 23.50
CA ASN A 73 14.75 -9.36 24.91
C ASN A 73 14.05 -8.00 25.08
N ASP A 74 12.87 -7.84 24.48
CA ASP A 74 12.05 -6.61 24.50
C ASP A 74 12.70 -5.36 23.86
N ASN A 75 13.93 -5.48 23.31
CA ASN A 75 14.53 -4.48 22.45
C ASN A 75 14.26 -4.84 20.99
N VAL A 76 13.68 -3.90 20.24
CA VAL A 76 13.48 -4.03 18.80
C VAL A 76 14.76 -3.58 18.10
N GLU A 77 15.53 -4.52 17.58
CA GLU A 77 16.65 -4.20 16.70
C GLU A 77 16.10 -3.93 15.30
N LYS A 78 16.14 -2.67 14.87
CA LYS A 78 15.71 -2.25 13.54
C LYS A 78 16.71 -2.76 12.50
N LYS A 79 16.25 -3.59 11.56
CA LYS A 79 17.05 -3.99 10.39
C LYS A 79 16.47 -3.34 9.14
N TYR A 80 17.37 -3.08 8.20
CA TYR A 80 17.11 -2.23 7.05
C TYR A 80 17.05 -3.06 5.78
N ILE A 81 15.96 -2.88 5.02
CA ILE A 81 15.76 -3.46 3.70
C ILE A 81 15.87 -2.33 2.68
N GLN A 82 16.77 -2.45 1.70
CA GLN A 82 16.94 -1.45 0.64
C GLN A 82 16.72 -2.07 -0.74
N PHE A 83 15.74 -1.54 -1.47
CA PHE A 83 15.54 -1.77 -2.89
C PHE A 83 16.12 -0.59 -3.65
N ARG A 84 17.13 -0.82 -4.50
CA ARG A 84 17.80 0.24 -5.28
C ARG A 84 17.90 -0.16 -6.73
N ASN A 85 17.28 0.60 -7.63
CA ASN A 85 17.21 0.27 -9.06
C ASN A 85 16.69 -1.16 -9.28
N PHE A 86 15.75 -1.55 -8.44
CA PHE A 86 15.21 -2.89 -8.38
C PHE A 86 13.99 -2.99 -9.28
N GLU A 87 13.89 -4.05 -10.06
CA GLU A 87 12.75 -4.31 -10.93
C GLU A 87 12.07 -5.62 -10.51
N TYR A 88 10.77 -5.53 -10.24
CA TYR A 88 9.92 -6.64 -9.84
C TYR A 88 8.76 -6.83 -10.81
N HIS A 89 8.64 -8.05 -11.32
CA HIS A 89 7.48 -8.50 -12.09
C HIS A 89 6.75 -9.59 -11.32
N ALA A 90 5.48 -9.33 -10.99
CA ALA A 90 4.64 -10.35 -10.41
C ALA A 90 4.44 -11.49 -11.42
N ALA A 91 4.67 -12.72 -11.00
CA ALA A 91 4.46 -13.91 -11.81
C ALA A 91 3.85 -15.01 -10.93
N VAL A 92 2.66 -15.47 -11.28
CA VAL A 92 2.01 -16.60 -10.60
C VAL A 92 1.22 -17.43 -11.61
N LYS A 93 1.26 -18.76 -11.46
CA LYS A 93 0.46 -19.70 -12.25
C LYS A 93 -1.00 -19.73 -11.79
N GLU A 94 -1.91 -19.97 -12.73
CA GLU A 94 -3.33 -20.18 -12.48
C GLU A 94 -3.58 -21.10 -11.27
N GLY A 95 -4.37 -20.64 -10.29
CA GLY A 95 -4.86 -21.47 -9.18
C GLY A 95 -4.30 -21.14 -7.79
N SER A 96 -3.34 -20.22 -7.63
CA SER A 96 -2.94 -19.70 -6.32
C SER A 96 -3.24 -18.21 -6.18
N THR A 97 -4.10 -17.84 -5.24
CA THR A 97 -4.42 -16.44 -4.92
C THR A 97 -3.61 -15.98 -3.70
N LYS A 98 -2.56 -15.19 -3.90
CA LYS A 98 -1.89 -14.47 -2.81
C LYS A 98 -2.69 -13.23 -2.45
N ASN A 99 -2.72 -12.83 -1.17
CA ASN A 99 -3.29 -11.53 -0.82
C ASN A 99 -2.44 -10.40 -1.40
N ASN A 100 -1.18 -10.30 -0.98
CA ASN A 100 -0.22 -9.33 -1.52
C ASN A 100 0.98 -10.03 -2.15
N CYS A 101 1.65 -9.34 -3.07
CA CYS A 101 2.81 -9.91 -3.75
C CYS A 101 4.05 -9.92 -2.85
N ILE A 102 4.24 -8.83 -2.12
CA ILE A 102 5.38 -8.61 -1.22
C ILE A 102 4.87 -8.09 0.12
N GLU A 103 5.17 -8.82 1.19
CA GLU A 103 4.94 -8.38 2.56
C GLU A 103 6.26 -7.89 3.19
N LEU A 104 6.32 -6.61 3.55
CA LEU A 104 7.51 -5.96 4.08
C LEU A 104 7.35 -5.61 5.57
N TYR A 105 8.38 -5.91 6.35
CA TYR A 105 8.46 -5.60 7.78
C TYR A 105 9.82 -5.00 8.12
N GLY A 106 9.84 -3.93 8.91
CA GLY A 106 11.07 -3.28 9.40
C GLY A 106 11.31 -1.92 8.78
N GLU A 107 12.54 -1.43 8.84
CA GLU A 107 12.92 -0.18 8.16
C GLU A 107 13.14 -0.47 6.68
N VAL A 108 12.42 0.24 5.81
CA VAL A 108 12.41 -0.02 4.37
C VAL A 108 12.76 1.24 3.59
N GLU A 109 13.63 1.09 2.61
CA GLU A 109 13.96 2.13 1.62
C GLU A 109 13.77 1.56 0.21
N ILE A 110 12.99 2.25 -0.63
CA ILE A 110 12.76 1.89 -2.04
C ILE A 110 13.18 3.08 -2.90
N ILE A 111 14.20 2.92 -3.74
CA ILE A 111 14.79 4.00 -4.53
C ILE A 111 14.97 3.56 -5.96
N GLY A 112 14.52 4.37 -6.92
CA GLY A 112 14.75 4.10 -8.34
C GLY A 112 14.14 2.79 -8.81
N SER A 113 13.17 2.23 -8.08
CA SER A 113 12.74 0.85 -8.26
C SER A 113 11.37 0.77 -8.92
N GLU A 114 11.10 -0.32 -9.62
CA GLU A 114 9.93 -0.53 -10.45
C GLU A 114 9.20 -1.82 -10.05
N PHE A 115 7.89 -1.74 -9.87
CA PHE A 115 7.06 -2.85 -9.42
C PHE A 115 5.84 -3.01 -10.33
N TYR A 116 5.71 -4.17 -10.96
CA TYR A 116 4.67 -4.49 -11.93
C TYR A 116 3.80 -5.63 -11.41
N SER A 117 2.49 -5.42 -11.35
CA SER A 117 1.49 -6.47 -11.13
C SER A 117 1.26 -7.28 -12.42
N SER A 118 0.69 -8.48 -12.27
CA SER A 118 0.20 -9.30 -13.37
C SER A 118 -1.18 -9.87 -13.05
N PRO A 119 -1.99 -10.24 -14.06
CA PRO A 119 -3.22 -10.99 -13.85
C PRO A 119 -2.95 -12.22 -12.98
N SER A 120 -3.84 -12.52 -12.04
CA SER A 120 -3.78 -13.69 -11.16
C SER A 120 -2.56 -13.82 -10.24
N SER A 121 -1.78 -12.74 -10.06
CA SER A 121 -0.64 -12.75 -9.14
C SER A 121 -1.06 -12.62 -7.67
N CYS A 122 -1.71 -11.51 -7.37
CA CYS A 122 -2.15 -11.10 -6.05
C CYS A 122 -3.61 -10.65 -6.15
N ILE A 123 -4.30 -10.58 -5.01
CA ILE A 123 -5.73 -10.19 -4.99
C ILE A 123 -5.98 -8.86 -4.29
N ASP A 124 -4.99 -8.33 -3.56
CA ASP A 124 -5.10 -7.05 -2.85
C ASP A 124 -4.06 -6.04 -3.33
N GLY A 125 -2.76 -6.29 -3.15
CA GLY A 125 -1.73 -5.29 -3.47
C GLY A 125 -0.37 -5.84 -3.88
N ILE A 126 0.44 -5.03 -4.57
CA ILE A 126 1.82 -5.38 -4.93
C ILE A 126 2.68 -5.41 -3.66
N ILE A 127 2.72 -4.30 -2.92
CA ILE A 127 3.45 -4.19 -1.66
C ILE A 127 2.48 -3.93 -0.52
N ASN A 128 2.62 -4.70 0.55
CA ASN A 128 1.99 -4.42 1.84
C ASN A 128 3.07 -4.27 2.91
N TYR A 129 3.18 -3.05 3.44
CA TYR A 129 4.17 -2.66 4.43
C TYR A 129 3.57 -2.58 5.84
N HIS A 130 4.24 -3.25 6.79
CA HIS A 130 3.85 -3.28 8.20
C HIS A 130 4.93 -2.62 9.07
N GLY A 131 4.67 -1.39 9.50
CA GLY A 131 5.60 -0.62 10.32
C GLY A 131 5.55 -0.96 11.82
N ASN A 132 4.48 -1.59 12.30
CA ASN A 132 4.26 -1.92 13.73
C ASN A 132 4.40 -0.71 14.69
N ASN A 133 4.07 0.47 14.22
CA ASN A 133 4.15 1.79 14.86
C ASN A 133 5.56 2.22 15.29
N VAL A 134 6.60 1.52 14.84
CA VAL A 134 7.99 1.78 15.24
C VAL A 134 8.97 1.78 14.07
N ASN A 135 8.52 1.42 12.86
CA ASN A 135 9.37 1.40 11.69
C ASN A 135 8.85 2.33 10.60
N SER A 136 9.79 2.75 9.75
CA SER A 136 9.55 3.69 8.68
C SER A 136 9.72 3.05 7.30
N ILE A 137 9.04 3.65 6.32
CA ILE A 137 9.25 3.34 4.91
C ILE A 137 9.52 4.63 4.14
N VAL A 138 10.59 4.64 3.38
CA VAL A 138 10.96 5.75 2.49
C VAL A 138 10.96 5.25 1.06
N ILE A 139 10.23 5.94 0.19
CA ILE A 139 10.11 5.62 -1.24
C ILE A 139 10.49 6.86 -2.04
N SER A 140 11.42 6.73 -2.98
CA SER A 140 11.77 7.84 -3.86
C SER A 140 12.05 7.40 -5.29
N THR A 141 11.71 8.25 -6.25
CA THR A 141 12.03 8.04 -7.67
C THR A 141 11.60 6.66 -8.18
N SER A 142 10.47 6.13 -7.71
CA SER A 142 10.06 4.76 -7.95
C SER A 142 8.76 4.69 -8.73
N TYR A 143 8.51 3.56 -9.39
CA TYR A 143 7.38 3.33 -10.27
C TYR A 143 6.59 2.10 -9.86
N PHE A 144 5.27 2.23 -9.80
CA PHE A 144 4.36 1.15 -9.45
C PHE A 144 3.23 1.06 -10.48
N ASP A 145 3.03 -0.14 -11.03
CA ASP A 145 1.99 -0.46 -12.00
C ASP A 145 1.11 -1.58 -11.48
N GLY A 146 -0.11 -1.23 -11.06
CA GLY A 146 -1.09 -2.19 -10.57
C GLY A 146 -1.76 -3.04 -11.67
N ALA A 147 -1.51 -2.73 -12.95
CA ALA A 147 -2.10 -3.41 -14.11
C ALA A 147 -3.65 -3.57 -14.07
N TYR A 148 -4.32 -2.72 -13.30
CA TYR A 148 -5.74 -2.77 -12.90
C TYR A 148 -6.17 -4.01 -12.13
N TYR A 149 -5.23 -4.78 -11.59
CA TYR A 149 -5.53 -5.97 -10.78
C TYR A 149 -5.36 -5.70 -9.29
N ASP A 150 -4.31 -4.97 -8.93
CA ASP A 150 -3.89 -4.81 -7.54
C ASP A 150 -3.78 -3.34 -7.12
N ASN A 151 -3.91 -3.11 -5.82
CA ASN A 151 -3.43 -1.89 -5.19
C ASN A 151 -1.90 -1.81 -5.36
N CYS A 152 -1.35 -0.63 -5.63
CA CYS A 152 0.11 -0.54 -5.78
C CYS A 152 0.82 -0.69 -4.43
N LEU A 153 0.34 0.01 -3.40
CA LEU A 153 1.01 0.08 -2.11
C LEU A 153 0.01 0.20 -0.95
N SER A 154 0.12 -0.71 0.01
CA SER A 154 -0.57 -0.65 1.30
C SER A 154 0.43 -0.39 2.42
N ILE A 155 0.14 0.58 3.28
CA ILE A 155 0.95 0.99 4.42
C ILE A 155 0.13 0.92 5.70
N GLN A 156 0.62 0.18 6.68
CA GLN A 156 -0.03 0.03 7.97
C GLN A 156 0.95 0.26 9.13
N GLY A 157 0.55 1.12 10.06
CA GLY A 157 1.28 1.30 11.32
C GLY A 157 2.70 1.83 11.09
N SER A 158 2.92 2.73 10.13
CA SER A 158 4.25 3.32 9.95
C SER A 158 4.47 4.46 10.93
N GLU A 159 5.60 4.44 11.64
CA GLU A 159 6.03 5.57 12.49
C GLU A 159 6.24 6.82 11.63
N PHE A 160 6.85 6.62 10.46
CA PHE A 160 7.09 7.66 9.48
C PHE A 160 7.11 7.07 8.06
N THR A 161 6.39 7.70 7.15
CA THR A 161 6.44 7.40 5.72
C THR A 161 6.79 8.66 4.94
N SER A 162 7.77 8.56 4.04
CA SER A 162 7.99 9.57 2.99
C SER A 162 7.93 8.92 1.61
N ILE A 163 7.15 9.50 0.70
CA ILE A 163 7.05 9.05 -0.71
C ILE A 163 7.27 10.27 -1.61
N GLU A 164 8.35 10.26 -2.39
CA GLU A 164 8.76 11.41 -3.19
C GLU A 164 9.05 11.02 -4.64
N PHE A 165 8.79 11.91 -5.59
CA PHE A 165 9.18 11.74 -7.01
C PHE A 165 8.74 10.42 -7.65
N SER A 166 7.63 9.85 -7.19
CA SER A 166 7.22 8.49 -7.55
C SER A 166 5.92 8.50 -8.37
N ILE A 167 5.74 7.45 -9.18
CA ILE A 167 4.59 7.29 -10.06
C ILE A 167 3.83 6.03 -9.65
N PHE A 168 2.53 6.19 -9.45
CA PHE A 168 1.61 5.08 -9.20
C PHE A 168 0.54 5.09 -10.28
N GLU A 169 0.52 4.06 -11.12
CA GLU A 169 -0.46 3.97 -12.18
C GLU A 169 -1.17 2.63 -12.28
N ARG A 170 -2.38 2.69 -12.86
CA ARG A 170 -3.22 1.51 -13.11
C ARG A 170 -3.42 0.68 -11.85
N GLY A 171 -3.42 1.31 -10.68
CA GLY A 171 -3.75 0.67 -9.42
C GLY A 171 -5.25 0.42 -9.33
N ALA A 172 -5.67 -0.73 -8.78
CA ALA A 172 -7.08 -1.10 -8.66
C ALA A 172 -7.46 -1.61 -7.27
N SER A 173 -8.69 -1.34 -6.85
CA SER A 173 -9.25 -1.90 -5.62
C SER A 173 -10.73 -2.26 -5.78
N TYR A 174 -11.06 -3.55 -5.67
CA TYR A 174 -12.40 -4.12 -5.90
C TYR A 174 -13.16 -4.43 -4.59
N GLU A 175 -14.34 -5.08 -4.67
CA GLU A 175 -15.38 -5.13 -3.61
C GLU A 175 -14.94 -5.49 -2.18
N ASN A 176 -13.88 -6.28 -2.03
CA ASN A 176 -13.43 -6.84 -0.76
C ASN A 176 -12.38 -5.98 -0.03
N HIS A 177 -12.05 -4.81 -0.56
CA HIS A 177 -10.92 -4.02 -0.10
C HIS A 177 -11.32 -2.63 0.38
N ASP A 178 -10.49 -2.04 1.22
CA ASP A 178 -10.74 -0.74 1.85
C ASP A 178 -10.53 0.47 0.91
N GLY A 179 -10.36 0.21 -0.38
CA GLY A 179 -10.14 1.23 -1.40
C GLY A 179 -8.67 1.56 -1.65
N GLY A 180 -8.44 2.68 -2.33
CA GLY A 180 -7.12 3.20 -2.67
C GLY A 180 -6.52 2.38 -3.81
N GLY A 181 -6.92 2.66 -5.05
CA GLY A 181 -6.37 1.94 -6.21
C GLY A 181 -4.84 2.07 -6.26
N ALA A 182 -4.29 3.25 -6.02
CA ALA A 182 -2.84 3.43 -5.93
C ALA A 182 -2.32 3.11 -4.52
N ILE A 183 -2.73 3.89 -3.51
CA ILE A 183 -2.16 3.79 -2.16
C ILE A 183 -3.27 3.69 -1.13
N ARG A 184 -3.10 2.74 -0.21
CA ARG A 184 -3.92 2.57 0.98
C ARG A 184 -3.08 2.80 2.23
N ILE A 185 -3.57 3.61 3.15
CA ILE A 185 -2.82 4.00 4.36
C ILE A 185 -3.70 3.81 5.58
N LYS A 186 -3.15 3.17 6.62
CA LYS A 186 -3.82 2.98 7.92
C LYS A 186 -2.88 3.30 9.08
N LYS A 187 -3.37 4.05 10.07
CA LYS A 187 -2.69 4.26 11.36
C LYS A 187 -1.22 4.66 11.22
N SER A 188 -0.94 5.60 10.33
CA SER A 188 0.43 5.99 9.99
C SER A 188 0.61 7.51 10.03
N ASN A 189 1.86 7.96 9.98
CA ASN A 189 2.22 9.36 9.73
C ASN A 189 2.90 9.45 8.36
N VAL A 190 2.26 10.12 7.39
CA VAL A 190 2.66 10.03 5.98
C VAL A 190 2.82 11.39 5.34
N ASN A 191 3.95 11.55 4.63
CA ASN A 191 4.21 12.66 3.73
C ASN A 191 4.38 12.14 2.29
N ILE A 192 3.68 12.75 1.34
CA ILE A 192 3.83 12.46 -0.09
C ILE A 192 4.13 13.75 -0.84
N SER A 193 5.21 13.81 -1.62
CA SER A 193 5.47 14.98 -2.46
C SER A 193 5.91 14.64 -3.87
N ASP A 194 5.64 15.54 -4.81
CA ASP A 194 6.17 15.46 -6.17
C ASP A 194 5.81 14.14 -6.88
N CYS A 195 4.65 13.57 -6.54
CA CYS A 195 4.20 12.27 -7.05
C CYS A 195 3.12 12.42 -8.11
N GLN A 196 3.02 11.41 -8.96
CA GLN A 196 1.97 11.28 -9.95
C GLN A 196 1.12 10.03 -9.71
N PHE A 197 -0.19 10.21 -9.77
CA PHE A 197 -1.20 9.17 -9.68
C PHE A 197 -1.99 9.14 -10.98
N LYS A 198 -1.85 8.08 -11.76
CA LYS A 198 -2.43 7.99 -13.10
C LYS A 198 -3.30 6.76 -13.28
N ASP A 199 -4.47 6.92 -13.89
CA ASP A 199 -5.30 5.79 -14.32
C ASP A 199 -5.67 4.84 -13.16
N ASN A 200 -5.88 5.36 -11.95
CA ASN A 200 -6.16 4.53 -10.77
C ASN A 200 -7.67 4.36 -10.55
N PHE A 201 -8.08 3.17 -10.15
CA PHE A 201 -9.48 2.79 -10.01
C PHE A 201 -9.80 2.21 -8.64
N SER A 202 -10.92 2.61 -8.06
CA SER A 202 -11.53 1.85 -6.97
C SER A 202 -13.02 1.68 -7.20
N LEU A 203 -13.55 0.51 -6.86
CA LEU A 203 -14.99 0.33 -6.89
C LEU A 203 -15.68 1.16 -5.80
N LYS A 204 -15.07 1.31 -4.63
CA LYS A 204 -15.74 1.91 -3.47
C LYS A 204 -15.12 3.23 -3.02
N LYS A 205 -13.88 3.22 -2.57
CA LYS A 205 -13.31 4.34 -1.79
C LYS A 205 -11.97 4.74 -2.35
N GLY A 206 -11.76 6.01 -2.67
CA GLY A 206 -10.44 6.53 -3.00
C GLY A 206 -9.89 5.91 -4.28
N GLY A 207 -10.11 6.56 -5.43
CA GLY A 207 -9.63 6.02 -6.71
C GLY A 207 -8.11 5.91 -6.70
N ALA A 208 -7.42 6.95 -6.23
CA ALA A 208 -5.99 6.90 -5.96
C ALA A 208 -5.68 6.57 -4.49
N LEU A 209 -6.19 7.37 -3.55
CA LEU A 209 -5.79 7.33 -2.14
C LEU A 209 -6.94 6.93 -1.22
N SER A 210 -6.71 5.98 -0.32
CA SER A 210 -7.64 5.65 0.77
C SER A 210 -6.93 5.69 2.12
N ILE A 211 -7.39 6.57 3.01
CA ILE A 211 -6.70 6.97 4.23
C ILE A 211 -7.57 6.70 5.45
N TYR A 212 -7.03 5.94 6.42
CA TYR A 212 -7.72 5.62 7.67
C TYR A 212 -6.89 5.95 8.90
N ASP A 213 -7.50 6.66 9.85
CA ASP A 213 -6.90 6.95 11.17
C ASP A 213 -5.44 7.44 11.03
N THR A 214 -5.17 8.38 10.12
CA THR A 214 -3.82 8.73 9.66
C THR A 214 -3.68 10.23 9.60
N SER A 215 -2.55 10.74 10.10
CA SER A 215 -2.12 12.11 9.83
C SER A 215 -1.38 12.12 8.50
N PHE A 216 -1.83 12.94 7.57
CA PHE A 216 -1.39 12.90 6.18
C PHE A 216 -1.03 14.29 5.68
N SER A 217 0.13 14.42 5.04
CA SER A 217 0.45 15.61 4.26
C SER A 217 0.81 15.23 2.83
N ALA A 218 0.36 16.04 1.87
CA ALA A 218 0.79 15.90 0.51
C ALA A 218 0.99 17.24 -0.20
N ASN A 219 2.01 17.32 -1.05
CA ASN A 219 2.35 18.54 -1.76
C ASN A 219 2.78 18.27 -3.20
N ASN A 220 2.37 19.14 -4.12
CA ASN A 220 2.76 19.05 -5.54
C ASN A 220 2.38 17.70 -6.15
N ILE A 221 1.09 17.38 -6.11
CA ILE A 221 0.58 16.08 -6.55
C ILE A 221 -0.19 16.23 -7.85
N ASN A 222 0.11 15.34 -8.80
CA ASN A 222 -0.59 15.26 -10.07
C ASN A 222 -1.49 14.02 -10.11
N PHE A 223 -2.81 14.22 -10.14
CA PHE A 223 -3.79 13.16 -10.38
C PHE A 223 -4.30 13.24 -11.82
N VAL A 224 -4.20 12.13 -12.55
CA VAL A 224 -4.71 12.00 -13.91
C VAL A 224 -5.60 10.77 -13.99
N ASN A 225 -6.85 10.95 -14.45
CA ASN A 225 -7.79 9.85 -14.70
C ASN A 225 -7.92 8.85 -13.53
N SER A 226 -7.94 9.37 -12.29
CA SER A 226 -8.23 8.55 -11.11
C SER A 226 -9.72 8.57 -10.81
N THR A 227 -10.32 7.41 -10.53
CA THR A 227 -11.77 7.27 -10.30
C THR A 227 -12.12 6.31 -9.16
N ALA A 228 -13.11 6.68 -8.35
CA ALA A 228 -13.84 5.77 -7.48
C ALA A 228 -15.34 5.82 -7.77
N LEU A 229 -16.03 4.68 -7.74
CA LEU A 229 -17.47 4.69 -7.99
C LEU A 229 -18.28 5.26 -6.83
N GLU A 230 -17.96 4.92 -5.58
CA GLU A 230 -18.83 5.35 -4.47
C GLU A 230 -18.35 6.59 -3.71
N LYS A 231 -17.04 6.75 -3.47
CA LYS A 231 -16.52 7.77 -2.55
C LYS A 231 -15.13 8.25 -2.93
N GLY A 232 -15.03 9.49 -3.41
CA GLY A 232 -13.75 10.21 -3.52
C GLY A 232 -12.88 9.66 -4.65
N SER A 233 -12.96 10.22 -5.85
CA SER A 233 -12.17 9.71 -6.97
C SER A 233 -10.67 9.92 -6.80
N LEU A 234 -10.25 10.97 -6.11
CA LEU A 234 -8.85 11.14 -5.74
C LEU A 234 -8.59 10.52 -4.38
N ILE A 235 -9.34 10.97 -3.38
CA ILE A 235 -9.05 10.67 -1.98
C ILE A 235 -10.32 10.32 -1.20
N TYR A 236 -10.25 9.22 -0.48
CA TYR A 236 -11.15 8.90 0.62
C TYR A 236 -10.42 9.01 1.95
N MET A 237 -11.03 9.65 2.93
CA MET A 237 -10.49 9.77 4.28
C MET A 237 -11.57 9.41 5.31
N HIS A 238 -11.21 8.57 6.28
CA HIS A 238 -12.06 8.25 7.42
C HIS A 238 -11.23 8.09 8.68
N SER A 239 -11.70 8.65 9.79
CA SER A 239 -11.02 8.50 11.08
C SER A 239 -12.02 8.29 12.21
N SER A 240 -11.71 7.33 13.07
CA SER A 240 -12.43 7.03 14.31
C SER A 240 -12.11 8.04 15.42
N GLU A 241 -10.99 8.75 15.29
CA GLU A 241 -10.52 9.82 16.18
C GLU A 241 -10.12 11.05 15.36
N PHE A 242 -9.92 12.20 16.02
CA PHE A 242 -9.55 13.44 15.34
C PHE A 242 -8.21 13.34 14.61
N HIS A 243 -8.28 13.34 13.28
CA HIS A 243 -7.11 13.37 12.40
C HIS A 243 -7.25 14.45 11.35
N SER A 244 -6.12 15.01 10.94
CA SER A 244 -6.05 16.02 9.89
C SER A 244 -5.19 15.55 8.72
N ALA A 245 -5.65 15.86 7.53
CA ALA A 245 -4.92 15.76 6.28
C ALA A 245 -4.73 17.16 5.68
N TYR A 246 -3.53 17.46 5.21
CA TYR A 246 -3.23 18.70 4.49
C TYR A 246 -2.69 18.37 3.11
N ILE A 247 -3.36 18.84 2.06
CA ILE A 247 -2.92 18.61 0.68
C ILE A 247 -2.81 19.95 -0.02
N SER A 248 -1.71 20.16 -0.74
CA SER A 248 -1.46 21.43 -1.41
C SER A 248 -0.86 21.28 -2.80
N ASN A 249 -1.07 22.27 -3.67
CA ASN A 249 -0.57 22.28 -5.05
C ASN A 249 -1.02 21.03 -5.81
N ILE A 250 -2.34 20.83 -5.91
CA ILE A 250 -2.92 19.66 -6.55
C ILE A 250 -3.28 20.02 -7.98
N ASN A 251 -2.80 19.23 -8.95
CA ASN A 251 -3.32 19.24 -10.30
C ASN A 251 -4.17 17.99 -10.52
N CYS A 252 -5.45 18.16 -10.82
CA CYS A 252 -6.39 17.08 -11.04
C CYS A 252 -6.95 17.16 -12.47
N LYS A 253 -6.76 16.11 -13.26
CA LYS A 253 -7.24 16.03 -14.64
C LYS A 253 -7.99 14.73 -14.89
N ASP A 254 -9.06 14.81 -15.67
CA ASP A 254 -9.81 13.67 -16.18
C ASP A 254 -10.38 12.75 -15.08
N SER A 255 -10.53 13.24 -13.85
CA SER A 255 -11.09 12.42 -12.76
C SER A 255 -12.53 12.04 -13.03
N GLY A 256 -12.88 10.79 -12.71
CA GLY A 256 -14.21 10.25 -12.99
C GLY A 256 -14.42 9.84 -14.45
N ASN A 257 -13.42 9.95 -15.32
CA ASN A 257 -13.55 9.66 -16.75
C ASN A 257 -13.61 8.15 -17.04
N ILE A 258 -14.75 7.55 -16.72
CA ILE A 258 -15.00 6.14 -17.04
C ILE A 258 -15.92 6.04 -18.25
N ASN A 259 -15.34 5.61 -19.37
CA ASN A 259 -16.11 5.16 -20.52
C ASN A 259 -16.95 3.94 -20.12
N ASN A 260 -18.28 4.03 -20.24
CA ASN A 260 -19.27 2.94 -20.07
C ASN A 260 -19.82 2.63 -18.66
N ILE A 261 -19.69 3.50 -17.66
CA ILE A 261 -20.47 3.33 -16.42
C ILE A 261 -21.71 4.22 -16.48
N ASN A 262 -22.86 3.62 -16.17
CA ASN A 262 -24.10 4.37 -15.97
C ASN A 262 -23.85 5.40 -14.86
N ASP A 263 -23.78 6.66 -15.27
CA ASP A 263 -23.43 7.90 -14.57
C ASP A 263 -24.17 8.22 -13.25
N LYS A 264 -24.87 7.25 -12.67
CA LYS A 264 -25.83 7.40 -11.58
C LYS A 264 -25.24 7.09 -10.20
N ASP A 265 -24.04 6.51 -10.12
CA ASP A 265 -23.51 6.00 -8.86
C ASP A 265 -22.24 6.71 -8.37
N LEU A 266 -21.56 7.50 -9.23
CA LEU A 266 -20.41 8.31 -8.83
C LEU A 266 -20.76 9.22 -7.64
N ARG A 267 -19.98 9.15 -6.55
CA ARG A 267 -20.04 10.14 -5.45
C ARG A 267 -18.65 10.58 -4.98
N GLY A 268 -18.52 11.87 -4.67
CA GLY A 268 -17.27 12.52 -4.28
C GLY A 268 -16.26 12.50 -5.43
N LEU A 269 -16.36 13.45 -6.37
CA LEU A 269 -15.48 13.47 -7.55
C LEU A 269 -14.02 13.80 -7.21
N ILE A 270 -13.75 14.48 -6.12
CA ILE A 270 -12.39 14.84 -5.70
C ILE A 270 -12.11 14.14 -4.38
N ALA A 271 -12.82 14.54 -3.31
CA ALA A 271 -12.63 13.96 -1.99
C ALA A 271 -13.95 13.51 -1.37
N SER A 272 -13.87 12.42 -0.61
CA SER A 272 -14.91 12.03 0.34
C SER A 272 -14.29 11.90 1.72
N VAL A 273 -14.78 12.68 2.68
CA VAL A 273 -14.24 12.74 4.04
C VAL A 273 -15.34 12.35 5.03
N GLU A 274 -15.03 11.43 5.93
CA GLU A 274 -15.96 10.86 6.90
C GLU A 274 -15.31 10.77 8.30
N GLY A 275 -16.11 10.46 9.32
CA GLY A 275 -15.63 10.31 10.69
C GLY A 275 -15.26 11.64 11.34
N TYR A 276 -14.20 11.60 12.14
CA TYR A 276 -13.60 12.74 12.83
C TYR A 276 -12.39 13.26 12.03
N SER A 277 -12.55 13.40 10.72
CA SER A 277 -11.46 13.75 9.81
C SER A 277 -11.58 15.20 9.32
N THR A 278 -10.47 15.91 9.30
CA THR A 278 -10.35 17.22 8.65
C THR A 278 -9.44 17.11 7.44
N LEU A 279 -9.90 17.54 6.27
CA LEU A 279 -9.08 17.65 5.07
C LEU A 279 -8.96 19.11 4.66
N ILE A 280 -7.74 19.63 4.62
CA ILE A 280 -7.42 20.98 4.15
C ILE A 280 -6.79 20.84 2.77
N ILE A 281 -7.33 21.57 1.80
CA ILE A 281 -6.89 21.56 0.40
C ILE A 281 -6.50 22.99 0.00
N ASP A 282 -5.23 23.21 -0.30
CA ASP A 282 -4.73 24.52 -0.72
C ASP A 282 -4.24 24.47 -2.18
N ASN A 283 -4.63 25.44 -3.01
CA ASN A 283 -4.19 25.54 -4.41
C ASN A 283 -4.51 24.28 -5.24
N LEU A 284 -5.82 24.00 -5.38
CA LEU A 284 -6.35 22.95 -6.24
C LEU A 284 -6.67 23.48 -7.63
N TYR A 285 -6.04 22.91 -8.65
CA TYR A 285 -6.44 23.03 -10.05
C TYR A 285 -7.16 21.77 -10.51
N GLY A 286 -8.29 21.94 -11.19
CA GLY A 286 -9.11 20.85 -11.73
C GLY A 286 -9.49 21.09 -13.19
N GLU A 287 -9.33 20.08 -14.04
CA GLU A 287 -9.69 20.10 -15.46
C GLU A 287 -10.40 18.79 -15.83
N ASN A 288 -11.44 18.85 -16.68
CA ASN A 288 -12.20 17.68 -17.16
C ASN A 288 -12.66 16.75 -16.01
N LEU A 289 -13.42 17.28 -15.06
CA LEU A 289 -13.89 16.50 -13.93
C LEU A 289 -15.29 15.93 -14.22
N TYR A 290 -15.41 14.60 -14.24
CA TYR A 290 -16.61 13.85 -14.61
C TYR A 290 -17.34 13.31 -13.37
N GLY A 291 -18.10 14.18 -12.69
CA GLY A 291 -18.82 13.82 -11.44
C GLY A 291 -20.11 13.03 -11.64
N GLY A 292 -20.59 12.96 -12.87
CA GLY A 292 -21.89 12.42 -13.16
C GLY A 292 -23.08 13.10 -12.50
N SER A 293 -24.24 12.46 -12.61
CA SER A 293 -25.54 13.06 -12.26
C SER A 293 -25.84 13.22 -10.76
N LYS A 294 -25.08 12.60 -9.85
CA LYS A 294 -25.37 12.57 -8.41
C LYS A 294 -24.21 12.96 -7.48
N SER A 295 -23.06 13.38 -8.03
CA SER A 295 -21.87 13.64 -7.22
C SER A 295 -21.64 15.12 -6.98
N GLY A 296 -21.28 15.48 -5.75
CA GLY A 296 -20.55 16.71 -5.47
C GLY A 296 -19.05 16.52 -5.74
N ALA A 297 -18.33 17.61 -6.01
CA ALA A 297 -16.87 17.60 -6.04
C ALA A 297 -16.28 17.06 -4.72
N PHE A 298 -16.95 17.40 -3.62
CA PHE A 298 -16.58 17.00 -2.27
C PHE A 298 -17.79 16.40 -1.58
N THR A 299 -17.58 15.34 -0.80
CA THR A 299 -18.61 14.76 0.07
C THR A 299 -18.13 14.68 1.51
N LEU A 300 -19.04 14.99 2.42
CA LEU A 300 -18.81 15.03 3.87
C LEU A 300 -19.83 14.13 4.55
N ASN A 301 -19.40 13.46 5.62
CA ASN A 301 -20.28 12.70 6.50
C ASN A 301 -19.83 12.81 7.96
N GLN A 302 -20.76 12.66 8.90
CA GLN A 302 -20.49 12.72 10.35
C GLN A 302 -19.89 14.07 10.79
N GLN A 303 -18.77 14.07 11.52
CA GLN A 303 -18.10 15.28 12.04
C GLN A 303 -16.92 15.71 11.16
N SER A 304 -16.92 15.30 9.90
CA SER A 304 -15.85 15.64 8.97
C SER A 304 -15.88 17.10 8.55
N VAL A 305 -14.70 17.61 8.21
CA VAL A 305 -14.50 18.96 7.70
C VAL A 305 -13.67 18.90 6.42
N ILE A 306 -14.07 19.66 5.41
CA ILE A 306 -13.24 19.98 4.26
C ILE A 306 -13.09 21.50 4.23
N GLU A 307 -11.84 21.96 4.18
CA GLU A 307 -11.49 23.35 3.95
C GLU A 307 -10.74 23.45 2.62
N VAL A 308 -11.17 24.35 1.73
CA VAL A 308 -10.52 24.58 0.43
C VAL A 308 -10.08 26.04 0.36
N ARG A 309 -8.79 26.28 0.07
CA ARG A 309 -8.16 27.61 0.02
C ARG A 309 -7.50 27.91 -1.33
#